data_AF-A0AA39WFT2-F1
#
_entry.id   AF-A0AA39WFT2-F1
#
_cell.length_a   1.000
_cell.length_b   1.000
_cell.length_c   1.000
_cell.angle_alpha   90.00
_cell.angle_beta   90.00
_cell.angle_gamma   90.00
#
_symmetry.space_group_name_H-M   'P 1'
#
loop_
_entity.id
_entity.type
_entity.pdbx_description
1 polymer ?
#
loop_
_entity_poly.entity_id
_entity_poly.type
_entity_poly.pdbx_seq_one_letter_code
_entity_poly.pdbx_strand_id
1 'polypeptide(L)' 'MSDENNNTQGLQLDVSKTFPPYGNLQQYRLAKITTFTCDRCTKQKTSKLVVTKDGDWDTLLCNGCYGWLRSDKEKGK' A
#
# COMPACT_ATOMS: atom_id res chain seq x y z
N MET A 1 -5.50 -28.55 -23.30
CA MET A 1 -4.64 -27.36 -23.46
C MET A 1 -5.59 -26.19 -23.71
N SER A 2 -5.79 -25.19 -22.86
CA SER A 2 -4.97 -24.66 -21.77
C SER A 2 -5.88 -23.92 -20.78
N ASP A 3 -5.74 -24.20 -19.48
CA ASP A 3 -6.37 -23.46 -18.39
C ASP A 3 -5.46 -22.29 -17.99
N GLU A 4 -5.84 -21.05 -18.27
CA GLU A 4 -5.14 -19.88 -17.74
C GLU A 4 -6.09 -18.68 -17.56
N ASN A 5 -7.04 -18.82 -16.63
CA ASN A 5 -7.87 -17.69 -16.17
C ASN A 5 -7.09 -16.90 -15.11
N ASN A 6 -6.11 -16.13 -15.57
CA ASN A 6 -5.33 -15.23 -14.72
C ASN A 6 -6.13 -13.94 -14.48
N ASN A 7 -7.15 -14.04 -13.63
CA ASN A 7 -7.98 -12.90 -13.23
C ASN A 7 -7.29 -12.14 -12.09
N THR A 8 -6.17 -11.48 -12.41
CA THR A 8 -5.58 -10.47 -11.51
C THR A 8 -6.43 -9.21 -11.62
N GLN A 9 -7.58 -9.18 -10.93
CA GLN A 9 -8.36 -7.95 -10.83
C GLN A 9 -7.58 -6.97 -9.96
N GLY A 10 -6.97 -5.98 -10.59
CA GLY A 10 -6.38 -4.84 -9.89
C GLY A 10 -7.43 -4.28 -8.94
N LEU A 11 -7.11 -4.27 -7.63
CA LEU A 11 -8.01 -3.72 -6.63
C LEU A 11 -8.27 -2.26 -6.98
N GLN A 12 -9.46 -1.95 -7.48
CA GLN A 12 -9.86 -0.57 -7.71
C GLN A 12 -10.16 0.05 -6.34
N LEU A 13 -9.11 0.60 -5.73
CA LEU A 13 -9.17 1.20 -4.40
C LEU A 13 -9.74 2.60 -4.49
N ASP A 14 -10.94 2.77 -3.95
CA ASP A 14 -11.59 4.08 -3.85
C ASP A 14 -10.93 4.93 -2.75
N VAL A 15 -10.25 6.01 -3.14
CA VAL A 15 -9.49 6.90 -2.25
C VAL A 15 -10.37 8.03 -1.76
N SER A 16 -10.61 8.06 -0.45
CA SER A 16 -11.34 9.16 0.22
C SER A 16 -10.46 10.34 0.63
N LYS A 17 -9.15 10.11 0.83
CA LYS A 17 -8.20 11.16 1.20
C LYS A 17 -6.77 10.77 0.81
N THR A 18 -6.04 11.74 0.30
CA THR A 18 -4.59 11.67 0.09
C THR A 18 -3.90 12.54 1.14
N PHE A 19 -2.89 11.99 1.82
CA PHE A 19 -2.08 12.75 2.79
C PHE A 19 -0.88 13.40 2.08
N PRO A 20 -0.12 14.31 2.70
CA PRO A 20 1.12 14.78 2.10
C PRO A 20 2.13 13.63 1.86
N PRO A 21 2.88 13.66 0.75
CA PRO A 21 3.92 12.66 0.48
C PRO A 21 5.09 12.76 1.48
N TYR A 22 5.82 11.67 1.63
CA TYR A 22 7.06 11.59 2.41
C TYR A 22 8.11 10.80 1.64
N GLY A 23 9.06 11.50 1.03
CA GLY A 23 10.00 10.88 0.08
C GLY A 23 9.23 10.26 -1.09
N ASN A 24 9.51 8.99 -1.38
CA ASN A 24 8.76 8.20 -2.37
C ASN A 24 7.50 7.51 -1.82
N LEU A 25 7.13 7.78 -0.56
CA LEU A 25 5.96 7.16 0.07
C LEU A 25 4.77 8.11 0.02
N GLN A 26 3.61 7.57 -0.35
CA GLN A 26 2.36 8.31 -0.38
C GLN A 26 1.28 7.54 0.38
N GLN A 27 0.77 8.14 1.45
CA GLN A 27 -0.31 7.54 2.25
C GLN A 27 -1.69 7.97 1.72
N TYR A 28 -2.61 7.02 1.71
CA TYR A 28 -4.00 7.22 1.34
C TYR A 28 -4.94 6.66 2.41
N ARG A 29 -6.11 7.29 2.55
CA ARG A 29 -7.27 6.73 3.22
C ARG A 29 -8.27 6.27 2.17
N LEU A 30 -8.63 5.00 2.21
CA LEU A 30 -9.66 4.38 1.40
C LEU A 30 -11.07 4.68 1.94
N ALA A 31 -12.04 4.77 1.04
CA ALA A 31 -13.45 4.94 1.40
C ALA A 31 -13.98 3.73 2.19
N LYS A 32 -13.59 2.52 1.77
CA LYS A 32 -13.99 1.24 2.38
C LYS A 32 -12.80 0.58 3.07
N ILE A 33 -13.10 -0.29 4.04
CA ILE A 33 -12.08 -1.14 4.64
C ILE A 33 -11.68 -2.20 3.62
N THR A 34 -10.39 -2.37 3.39
CA THR A 34 -9.87 -3.30 2.38
C THR A 34 -8.86 -4.23 3.01
N THR A 35 -8.90 -5.49 2.57
CA THR A 35 -7.90 -6.49 2.91
C THR A 35 -6.81 -6.51 1.83
N PHE A 36 -5.55 -6.36 2.25
CA PHE A 36 -4.38 -6.38 1.38
C PHE A 36 -3.19 -7.04 2.09
N THR A 37 -2.20 -7.48 1.33
CA THR A 37 -0.94 -7.97 1.87
C THR A 37 0.08 -6.85 1.88
N CYS A 38 0.71 -6.59 3.03
CA CYS A 38 1.76 -5.58 3.13
C CYS A 38 3.04 -6.11 2.48
N ASP A 39 3.57 -5.42 1.47
CA ASP A 39 4.77 -5.84 0.74
C ASP A 39 6.00 -5.97 1.67
N ARG A 40 6.21 -5.00 2.58
CA ARG A 40 7.36 -5.02 3.51
C ARG A 40 7.30 -6.13 4.55
N CYS A 41 6.15 -6.36 5.18
CA CYS A 41 6.06 -7.28 6.34
C CYS A 41 5.33 -8.58 6.03
N THR A 42 4.93 -8.80 4.78
CA THR A 42 4.28 -9.99 4.23
C THR A 42 3.03 -10.48 4.97
N LYS A 43 2.47 -9.65 5.86
CA LYS A 43 1.27 -9.96 6.65
C LYS A 43 0.04 -9.35 5.98
N GLN A 44 -1.04 -10.11 5.95
CA GLN A 44 -2.35 -9.59 5.58
C GLN A 44 -2.82 -8.53 6.59
N LYS A 45 -3.46 -7.49 6.07
CA LYS A 45 -3.98 -6.34 6.80
C LYS A 45 -5.38 -6.04 6.32
N THR A 46 -6.27 -5.68 7.25
CA THR A 46 -7.61 -5.20 6.94
C THR A 46 -7.71 -3.79 7.52
N SER A 47 -7.70 -2.78 6.65
CA SER A 47 -7.58 -1.37 7.05
C SER A 47 -8.14 -0.42 5.99
N LYS A 48 -8.40 0.82 6.40
CA LYS A 48 -8.68 1.95 5.49
C LYS A 48 -7.42 2.74 5.12
N LEU A 49 -6.26 2.40 5.68
CA LEU A 49 -5.01 3.10 5.42
C LEU A 49 -4.06 2.20 4.66
N VAL A 50 -3.61 2.70 3.51
CA VAL A 50 -2.60 2.08 2.64
C VAL A 50 -1.55 3.12 2.30
N VAL A 51 -0.37 2.64 1.94
CA VAL A 51 0.73 3.50 1.48
C VAL A 51 1.30 2.87 0.21
N THR A 52 1.45 3.66 -0.84
CA THR A 52 2.15 3.26 -2.06
C THR A 52 3.60 3.69 -1.97
N LYS A 53 4.48 2.94 -2.63
CA LYS A 53 5.88 3.32 -2.84
C LYS A 53 6.08 3.67 -4.32
N ASP A 54 6.68 4.82 -4.62
CA ASP A 54 6.90 5.28 -5.99
C ASP A 54 5.61 5.34 -6.85
N GLY A 55 4.45 5.51 -6.19
CA GLY A 55 3.13 5.53 -6.84
C GLY A 55 2.57 4.16 -7.23
N ASP A 56 3.27 3.08 -6.89
CA ASP A 56 2.86 1.71 -7.22
C ASP A 56 1.76 1.19 -6.27
N TRP A 57 0.65 0.79 -6.86
CA TRP A 57 -0.54 0.28 -6.18
C TRP A 57 -0.54 -1.25 -6.02
N ASP A 58 0.37 -1.95 -6.68
CA ASP A 58 0.55 -3.40 -6.53
C ASP A 58 1.42 -3.72 -5.29
N THR A 59 2.25 -2.77 -4.84
CA THR A 59 3.15 -2.92 -3.69
C THR A 59 2.70 -2.09 -2.47
N LEU A 60 1.53 -2.42 -1.93
CA LEU A 60 0.96 -1.69 -0.80
C LEU A 60 1.70 -1.95 0.52
N LEU A 61 1.96 -0.87 1.27
CA LEU A 61 2.50 -0.91 2.62
C LEU A 61 1.42 -0.60 3.66
N CYS A 62 1.52 -1.28 4.81
CA CYS A 62 0.64 -1.03 5.94
C CYS A 62 1.06 0.21 6.74
N ASN A 63 0.10 0.84 7.44
CA ASN A 63 0.36 2.01 8.27
C ASN A 63 1.47 1.78 9.32
N GLY A 64 1.59 0.58 9.89
CA GLY A 64 2.66 0.26 10.85
C GLY A 64 4.05 0.25 10.22
N CYS A 65 4.19 -0.33 9.01
CA CYS A 65 5.45 -0.31 8.26
C CYS A 65 5.80 1.11 7.80
N TYR A 66 4.79 1.88 7.39
CA TYR A 66 4.96 3.30 7.08
C TYR A 66 5.46 4.10 8.29
N GLY A 67 4.88 3.91 9.48
CA GLY A 67 5.35 4.57 10.70
C GLY A 67 6.79 4.21 11.05
N TRP A 68 7.18 2.95 10.85
CA TRP A 68 8.56 2.51 11.02
C TRP A 68 9.50 3.21 10.02
N LEU A 69 9.16 3.23 8.72
CA LEU A 69 9.96 3.89 7.67
C LEU A 69 10.06 5.41 7.84
N ARG A 70 9.09 6.05 8.51
CA ARG A 70 9.17 7.47 8.85
C ARG A 70 10.07 7.74 10.05
N SER A 71 10.12 6.79 10.99
CA SER A 71 10.88 6.92 12.23
C SER A 71 12.34 6.55 12.03
N ASP A 72 12.57 5.50 11.26
CA ASP A 72 13.87 5.16 10.70
C ASP A 72 14.14 6.20 9.62
N LYS A 73 14.79 7.30 9.98
CA LYS A 73 15.25 8.31 9.01
C LYS A 73 15.90 7.54 7.87
N GLU A 74 15.29 7.49 6.68
CA GLU A 74 15.98 7.02 5.49
C GLU A 74 17.22 7.89 5.32
N LYS A 75 18.34 7.41 5.89
CA LYS A 75 19.66 7.95 5.65
C LYS A 75 20.04 7.45 4.27
N GLY A 76 19.97 8.34 3.32
CA GLY A 76 20.59 8.20 2.00
C GLY A 76 20.06 9.32 1.12
N LYS A 77 20.87 10.24 0.60
CA LYS A 77 22.32 10.33 0.48
C LYS A 77 22.64 11.79 0.14
#